data_AF-A0A0N1CMH5-F1
#
_entry.id   AF-A0A0N1CMH5-F1
#
_cell.length_a   1.000
_cell.length_b   1.000
_cell.length_c   1.000
_cell.angle_alpha   90.00
_cell.angle_beta   90.00
_cell.angle_gamma   90.00
#
_symmetry.space_group_name_H-M   'P 1'
#
loop_
_entity.id
_entity.type
_entity.pdbx_description
1 polymer ?
#
loop_
_entity_poly.entity_id
_entity_poly.type
_entity_poly.pdbx_seq_one_letter_code
_entity_poly.pdbx_strand_id
1 'polypeptide(L)'
;MFEKTPKELVLKDFSNIYNKSQSTYELVTSRRYNESLVLLTTAEAYAIAEKAYIRCDTFKELQTPEVEAFFDAFEIYYFELKQVLFHDDDDFVSLKNRLTQTASAYEALTASFNLL
;
A
#
# COMPACT_ATOMS: atom_id res chain seq x y z
N MET A 1 18.74 -16.70 -11.26
CA MET A 1 17.86 -16.13 -10.20
C MET A 1 18.41 -14.75 -9.91
N PHE A 2 17.60 -13.69 -9.97
CA PHE A 2 18.11 -12.33 -9.73
C PHE A 2 18.51 -12.20 -8.26
N GLU A 3 19.77 -11.88 -7.98
CA GLU A 3 20.28 -11.58 -6.63
C GLU A 3 19.77 -10.20 -6.22
N LYS A 4 18.58 -10.14 -5.65
CA LYS A 4 18.07 -8.95 -4.97
C LYS A 4 18.11 -9.19 -3.47
N THR A 5 18.57 -8.18 -2.75
CA THR A 5 18.54 -8.16 -1.29
C THR A 5 17.10 -8.15 -0.78
N PRO A 6 16.85 -8.63 0.45
CA PRO A 6 15.52 -8.53 1.07
C PRO A 6 14.96 -7.10 1.07
N LYS A 7 15.83 -6.09 1.26
CA LYS A 7 15.46 -4.66 1.22
C LYS A 7 14.97 -4.22 -0.16
N GLU A 8 15.66 -4.59 -1.23
CA GLU A 8 15.21 -4.26 -2.60
C GLU A 8 13.89 -4.96 -2.95
N LEU A 9 13.68 -6.18 -2.45
CA LEU A 9 12.45 -6.93 -2.69
C LEU A 9 11.28 -6.33 -1.92
N VAL A 10 11.45 -5.98 -0.64
CA VAL A 10 10.37 -5.35 0.14
C VAL A 10 10.06 -3.95 -0.39
N LEU A 11 11.07 -3.17 -0.79
CA LEU A 11 10.85 -1.85 -1.37
C LEU A 11 10.04 -1.95 -2.67
N LYS A 12 10.33 -2.94 -3.51
CA LYS A 12 9.53 -3.24 -4.70
C LYS A 12 8.09 -3.61 -4.32
N ASP A 13 7.92 -4.47 -3.32
CA ASP A 13 6.59 -4.89 -2.87
C ASP A 13 5.78 -3.67 -2.39
N PHE A 14 6.38 -2.78 -1.58
CA PHE A 14 5.73 -1.56 -1.09
C PHE A 14 5.48 -0.49 -2.15
N SER A 15 6.39 -0.34 -3.11
CA SER A 15 6.15 0.50 -4.29
C SER A 15 4.90 0.04 -5.04
N ASN A 16 4.71 -1.26 -5.22
CA ASN A 16 3.53 -1.80 -5.87
C ASN A 16 2.26 -1.58 -5.03
N ILE A 17 2.34 -1.74 -3.71
CA ILE A 17 1.22 -1.44 -2.80
C ILE A 17 0.80 0.03 -2.92
N TYR A 18 1.77 0.95 -2.89
CA TYR A 18 1.50 2.38 -3.04
C TYR A 18 0.88 2.71 -4.41
N ASN A 19 1.46 2.21 -5.51
CA ASN A 19 0.92 2.43 -6.86
C ASN A 19 -0.52 1.89 -7.01
N LYS A 20 -0.82 0.74 -6.38
CA LYS A 20 -2.17 0.18 -6.36
C LYS A 20 -3.12 0.98 -5.48
N SER A 21 -2.64 1.57 -4.39
CA SER A 21 -3.40 2.51 -3.55
C SER A 21 -3.76 3.78 -4.32
N GLN A 22 -2.84 4.32 -5.13
CA GLN A 22 -3.15 5.43 -6.04
C GLN A 22 -4.20 5.03 -7.08
N SER A 23 -4.00 3.86 -7.72
CA SER A 23 -4.92 3.36 -8.75
C SER A 23 -6.33 3.13 -8.20
N THR A 24 -6.46 2.54 -7.00
CA THR A 24 -7.76 2.29 -6.37
C THR A 24 -8.46 3.59 -6.01
N TYR A 25 -7.74 4.58 -5.46
CA TYR A 25 -8.29 5.92 -5.23
C TYR A 25 -8.83 6.57 -6.51
N GLU A 26 -8.07 6.53 -7.60
CA GLU A 26 -8.51 7.08 -8.90
C GLU A 26 -9.75 6.35 -9.43
N LEU A 27 -9.81 5.03 -9.27
CA LEU A 27 -10.94 4.23 -9.75
C LEU A 27 -12.22 4.49 -8.96
N VAL A 28 -12.15 4.62 -7.62
CA VAL A 28 -13.34 4.89 -6.79
C VAL A 28 -13.84 6.32 -6.95
N THR A 29 -12.96 7.28 -7.23
CA THR A 29 -13.33 8.68 -7.48
C THR A 29 -13.67 8.97 -8.95
N SER A 30 -13.52 7.98 -9.84
CA SER A 30 -13.79 8.13 -11.26
C SER A 30 -15.29 8.19 -11.54
N ARG A 31 -15.68 9.09 -12.45
CA ARG A 31 -17.03 9.11 -13.04
C ARG A 31 -17.37 7.86 -13.86
N ARG A 32 -16.36 7.05 -14.21
CA ARG A 32 -16.48 5.76 -14.90
C ARG A 32 -16.18 4.63 -13.93
N TYR A 33 -16.92 4.60 -12.82
CA TYR A 33 -16.76 3.57 -11.80
C TYR A 33 -16.93 2.17 -12.41
N ASN A 34 -15.94 1.31 -12.17
CA ASN A 34 -15.95 -0.10 -12.59
C ASN A 34 -15.65 -0.96 -11.37
N GLU A 35 -16.72 -1.44 -10.74
CA GLU A 35 -16.67 -2.22 -9.51
C GLU A 35 -15.71 -3.42 -9.61
N SER A 36 -15.82 -4.22 -10.68
CA SER A 36 -14.95 -5.38 -10.88
C SER A 36 -13.47 -5.02 -10.92
N LEU A 37 -13.12 -3.92 -11.60
CA LEU A 37 -11.73 -3.45 -11.68
C LEU A 37 -11.24 -2.92 -10.33
N VAL A 38 -12.09 -2.20 -9.61
CA VAL A 38 -11.80 -1.68 -8.27
C VAL A 38 -11.55 -2.82 -7.28
N LEU A 39 -12.45 -3.81 -7.24
CA LEU A 39 -12.33 -4.99 -6.38
C LEU A 39 -11.07 -5.80 -6.69
N LEU A 40 -10.79 -6.02 -7.97
CA LEU A 40 -9.57 -6.71 -8.42
C LEU A 40 -8.31 -5.97 -7.95
N THR A 41 -8.24 -4.66 -8.21
CA THR A 41 -7.07 -3.84 -7.86
C THR A 41 -6.86 -3.78 -6.34
N THR A 42 -7.96 -3.74 -5.58
CA THR A 42 -7.96 -3.76 -4.11
C THR A 42 -7.45 -5.10 -3.57
N ALA A 43 -7.91 -6.22 -4.15
CA ALA A 43 -7.45 -7.56 -3.78
C ALA A 43 -5.97 -7.77 -4.12
N GLU A 44 -5.50 -7.26 -5.26
CA GLU A 44 -4.09 -7.30 -5.64
C GLU A 44 -3.21 -6.53 -4.63
N ALA A 45 -3.63 -5.34 -4.19
CA ALA A 45 -2.90 -4.56 -3.20
C ALA A 45 -2.72 -5.35 -1.90
N TYR A 46 -3.80 -5.97 -1.41
CA TYR A 46 -3.78 -6.79 -0.19
C TYR A 46 -2.91 -8.04 -0.34
N ALA A 47 -2.99 -8.74 -1.48
CA ALA A 47 -2.15 -9.91 -1.73
C ALA A 47 -0.65 -9.57 -1.74
N ILE A 48 -0.27 -8.38 -2.23
CA ILE A 48 1.11 -7.91 -2.17
C ILE A 48 1.52 -7.56 -0.72
N ALA A 49 0.61 -6.98 0.07
CA ALA A 49 0.84 -6.70 1.48
C ALA A 49 1.11 -7.98 2.29
N GLU A 50 0.28 -9.01 2.14
CA GLU A 50 0.49 -10.33 2.78
C GLU A 50 1.85 -10.94 2.41
N LYS A 51 2.21 -10.90 1.12
CA LYS A 51 3.52 -11.34 0.65
C LYS A 51 4.66 -10.55 1.30
N ALA A 52 4.51 -9.23 1.42
CA ALA A 52 5.51 -8.38 2.04
C ALA A 52 5.62 -8.64 3.55
N TYR A 53 4.50 -8.90 4.23
CA TYR A 53 4.47 -9.25 5.64
C TYR A 53 5.24 -10.54 5.92
N ILE A 54 5.01 -11.60 5.12
CA ILE A 54 5.76 -12.86 5.21
C ILE A 54 7.27 -12.61 5.02
N ARG A 55 7.65 -11.72 4.10
CA ARG A 55 9.05 -11.35 3.91
C ARG A 55 9.63 -10.67 5.16
N CYS A 56 8.91 -9.73 5.76
CA CYS A 56 9.34 -9.04 6.97
C CYS A 56 9.40 -9.96 8.20
N ASP A 57 8.56 -10.99 8.27
CA ASP A 57 8.65 -11.99 9.33
C ASP A 57 9.88 -12.91 9.15
N THR A 58 10.17 -13.26 7.90
CA THR A 58 11.31 -14.12 7.52
C THR A 58 12.66 -13.42 7.72
N PHE A 59 12.77 -12.14 7.35
CA PHE A 59 14.01 -11.37 7.40
C PHE A 59 13.93 -10.31 8.50
N LYS A 60 14.53 -10.60 9.66
CA LYS A 60 14.47 -9.72 10.84
C LYS A 60 15.09 -8.35 10.61
N GLU A 61 16.03 -8.21 9.68
CA GLU A 61 16.57 -6.89 9.30
C GLU A 61 15.55 -5.95 8.65
N LEU A 62 14.37 -6.46 8.24
CA LEU A 62 13.27 -5.67 7.69
C LEU A 62 12.26 -5.22 8.76
N GLN A 63 12.41 -5.65 10.01
CA GLN A 63 11.50 -5.27 11.10
C GLN A 63 11.92 -3.91 11.68
N THR A 64 11.89 -2.87 10.83
CA THR A 64 12.23 -1.50 11.22
C THR A 64 10.98 -0.66 11.48
N PRO A 65 11.08 0.42 12.27
CA PRO A 65 9.94 1.31 12.51
C PRO A 65 9.33 1.89 11.22
N GLU A 66 10.14 2.11 10.18
CA GLU A 66 9.67 2.64 8.90
C GLU A 66 8.86 1.61 8.10
N VAL A 67 9.20 0.33 8.22
CA VAL A 67 8.43 -0.77 7.62
C VAL A 67 7.08 -0.90 8.31
N GLU A 68 7.06 -0.88 9.64
CA GLU A 68 5.84 -0.89 10.45
C GLU A 68 4.96 0.32 10.11
N ALA A 69 5.52 1.52 10.08
CA ALA A 69 4.79 2.74 9.74
C ALA A 69 4.18 2.70 8.33
N PHE A 70 4.84 2.06 7.35
CA PHE A 70 4.27 1.88 6.03
C PHE A 70 3.09 0.91 6.04
N PHE A 71 3.19 -0.22 6.76
CA PHE A 71 2.07 -1.15 6.91
C PHE A 71 0.88 -0.49 7.59
N ASP A 72 1.09 0.21 8.70
CA ASP A 72 0.03 0.93 9.42
C ASP A 72 -0.68 1.93 8.50
N ALA A 73 0.09 2.74 7.76
CA ALA A 73 -0.48 3.70 6.83
C ALA A 73 -1.28 3.02 5.71
N PHE A 74 -0.79 1.90 5.18
CA PHE A 74 -1.52 1.11 4.18
C PHE A 74 -2.77 0.46 4.75
N GLU A 75 -2.73 -0.13 5.94
CA GLU A 75 -3.87 -0.80 6.56
C GLU A 75 -5.01 0.18 6.85
N ILE A 76 -4.69 1.38 7.34
CA ILE A 76 -5.67 2.45 7.54
C ILE A 76 -6.29 2.86 6.20
N TYR A 77 -5.47 3.08 5.15
CA TYR A 77 -5.97 3.37 3.81
C TYR A 77 -6.88 2.25 3.28
N TYR A 78 -6.45 0.99 3.41
CA TYR A 78 -7.19 -0.17 2.95
C TYR A 78 -8.50 -0.35 3.71
N PHE A 79 -8.52 -0.05 5.00
CA PHE A 79 -9.74 -0.05 5.80
C PHE A 79 -10.73 1.00 5.32
N GLU A 80 -10.29 2.25 5.14
CA GLU A 80 -11.15 3.32 4.62
C GLU A 80 -11.64 3.02 3.20
N LEU A 81 -10.78 2.47 2.34
CA LEU A 81 -11.17 2.02 1.01
C LEU A 81 -12.31 0.99 1.08
N LYS A 82 -12.26 0.03 2.01
CA LYS A 82 -13.38 -0.92 2.20
C LYS A 82 -14.67 -0.23 2.67
N GLN A 83 -14.60 0.84 3.46
CA GLN A 83 -15.79 1.60 3.84
C GLN A 83 -16.44 2.24 2.61
N VAL A 84 -15.63 2.87 1.76
CA VAL A 84 -16.07 3.44 0.48
C VAL A 84 -16.69 2.39 -0.44
N LEU A 85 -16.12 1.18 -0.48
CA LEU A 85 -16.60 0.12 -1.40
C LEU A 85 -17.88 -0.60 -0.95
N PHE A 86 -18.08 -0.77 0.35
CA PHE A 86 -19.10 -1.69 0.87
C PHE A 86 -20.12 -1.05 1.80
N HIS A 87 -19.92 0.21 2.20
CA HIS A 87 -20.74 0.88 3.20
C HIS A 87 -21.26 2.27 2.75
N ASP A 88 -21.22 2.55 1.44
CA ASP A 88 -21.68 3.82 0.83
C ASP A 88 -21.07 5.07 1.49
N ASP A 89 -19.83 4.98 2.00
CA ASP A 89 -19.11 6.07 2.63
C ASP A 89 -18.34 6.87 1.56
N ASP A 90 -18.88 8.03 1.15
CA ASP A 90 -18.29 8.90 0.14
C ASP A 90 -17.22 9.88 0.69
N ASP A 91 -16.58 9.59 1.84
CA ASP A 91 -15.49 10.42 2.37
C ASP A 91 -14.16 10.24 1.61
N PHE A 92 -14.17 10.66 0.35
CA PHE A 92 -12.99 10.68 -0.52
C PHE A 92 -11.92 11.66 -0.03
N VAL A 93 -12.26 12.63 0.82
CA VAL A 93 -11.29 13.57 1.41
C VAL A 93 -10.44 12.85 2.43
N SER A 94 -11.06 12.08 3.33
CA SER A 94 -10.34 11.21 4.26
C SER A 94 -9.47 10.20 3.51
N LEU A 95 -10.05 9.50 2.53
CA LEU A 95 -9.32 8.49 1.74
C LEU A 95 -8.08 9.08 1.04
N LYS A 96 -8.19 10.30 0.50
CA LYS A 96 -7.06 11.02 -0.10
C LYS A 96 -5.99 11.39 0.93
N ASN A 97 -6.39 11.80 2.13
CA ASN A 97 -5.45 12.08 3.22
C ASN A 97 -4.69 10.81 3.62
N ARG A 98 -5.36 9.65 3.68
CA ARG A 98 -4.71 8.36 3.95
C ARG A 98 -3.74 7.96 2.84
N LEU A 99 -4.12 8.13 1.58
CA LEU A 99 -3.21 7.91 0.45
C LEU A 99 -1.94 8.77 0.56
N THR A 100 -2.10 10.03 0.97
CA THR A 100 -0.98 10.94 1.20
C THR A 100 -0.08 10.47 2.35
N GLN A 101 -0.66 9.95 3.44
CA GLN A 101 0.08 9.35 4.55
C GLN A 101 0.86 8.11 4.11
N THR A 102 0.26 7.22 3.29
CA THR A 102 0.95 6.07 2.70
C THR A 102 2.14 6.52 1.82
N ALA A 103 1.97 7.61 1.06
CA ALA A 103 3.06 8.19 0.25
C ALA A 103 4.23 8.67 1.13
N SER A 104 3.95 9.45 2.18
CA SER A 104 4.98 9.94 3.10
C SER A 104 5.69 8.80 3.84
N ALA A 105 4.98 7.75 4.24
CA ALA A 105 5.58 6.57 4.86
C ALA A 105 6.52 5.83 3.88
N TYR A 106 6.12 5.72 2.61
CA TYR A 106 6.95 5.11 1.56
C TYR A 106 8.24 5.91 1.30
N GLU A 107 8.15 7.24 1.27
CA GLU A 107 9.30 8.13 1.13
C GLU A 107 10.27 7.98 2.30
N ALA A 108 9.76 7.98 3.54
CA ALA A 108 10.55 7.78 4.75
C ALA A 108 11.26 6.43 4.75
N LEU A 109 10.56 5.36 4.37
CA LEU A 109 11.16 4.03 4.23
C LEU A 109 12.27 4.01 3.17
N THR A 110 12.02 4.58 1.99
CA THR A 110 12.99 4.62 0.91
C THR A 110 14.28 5.32 1.35
N ALA A 111 14.13 6.43 2.08
CA ALA A 111 15.26 7.15 2.69
C ALA A 111 15.99 6.29 3.73
N SER A 112 15.27 5.58 4.61
CA SER A 112 15.86 4.73 5.66
C SER A 112 16.73 3.59 5.10
N PHE A 113 16.40 3.09 3.92
CA PHE A 113 17.16 2.03 3.27
C PHE A 113 18.37 2.53 2.48
N ASN A 114 18.62 3.85 2.45
CA ASN A 114 19.76 4.46 1.74
C ASN A 114 19.85 3.99 0.27
N LEU A 115 18.70 3.82 -0.40
CA LEU A 115 18.64 3.42 -1.81
C LEU A 115 18.54 4.63 -2.77
N LEU A 116 19.12 5.77 -2.35
CA LEU A 116 19.29 7.00 -3.14
C LEU A 116 20.78 7.32 -3.30
#